data_AF-A0A101EPZ5-F1
#
_entry.id   AF-A0A101EPZ5-F1
#
_cell.length_a   1.000
_cell.length_b   1.000
_cell.length_c   1.000
_cell.angle_alpha   90.00
_cell.angle_beta   90.00
_cell.angle_gamma   90.00
#
_symmetry.space_group_name_H-M   'P 1'
#
loop_
_entity.id
_entity.type
_entity.pdbx_description
1 polymer ?
#
loop_
_entity_poly.entity_id
_entity_poly.type
_entity_poly.pdbx_seq_one_letter_code
_entity_poly.pdbx_strand_id
1 'polypeptide(L)'
;LSNSKTLLEVFRKARPPMVFVLESHPGGEGKMLVESLRKIHLRAEPVEDLLAYRILRMVDVCLTGADYVDESGNVLNKVGTTTLAILSRELRKPFFVVADPFKFGSKKLKDTNLFEVVPSELITAIITDPEGGTLC
;
A
#
# COMPACT_ATOMS: atom_id res chain seq x y z
N LEU A 1 4.50 1.26 1.13
CA LEU A 1 5.31 1.84 0.03
C LEU A 1 4.48 2.99 -0.55
N SER A 2 5.01 4.21 -0.60
CA SER A 2 4.32 5.49 -0.90
C SER A 2 3.66 6.20 0.29
N ASN A 3 3.15 7.41 0.05
CA ASN A 3 2.38 8.25 0.98
C ASN A 3 0.89 8.23 0.61
N SER A 4 0.10 7.39 1.30
CA SER A 4 -1.34 7.26 1.05
C SER A 4 -2.16 7.85 2.20
N LYS A 5 -3.03 8.82 1.87
CA LYS A 5 -4.01 9.37 2.83
C LYS A 5 -4.99 8.31 3.29
N THR A 6 -5.47 7.47 2.38
CA THR A 6 -6.38 6.36 2.68
C THR A 6 -5.73 5.39 3.69
N LEU A 7 -4.45 5.07 3.53
CA LEU A 7 -3.73 4.24 4.51
C LEU A 7 -3.54 4.95 5.86
N LEU A 8 -3.25 6.26 5.86
CA LEU A 8 -3.17 7.03 7.10
C LEU A 8 -4.48 6.95 7.90
N GLU A 9 -5.63 7.05 7.23
CA GLU A 9 -6.94 6.91 7.88
C GLU A 9 -7.20 5.49 8.40
N VAL A 10 -6.84 4.46 7.62
CA VAL A 10 -6.90 3.06 8.08
C VAL A 10 -6.07 2.87 9.35
N PHE A 11 -4.82 3.34 9.37
CA PHE A 11 -3.97 3.22 10.55
C PHE A 11 -4.46 4.06 11.72
N ARG A 12 -5.04 5.24 11.48
CA ARG A 12 -5.66 6.08 12.51
C ARG A 12 -6.81 5.34 13.22
N LYS A 13 -7.64 4.62 12.47
CA LYS A 13 -8.78 3.85 13.01
C LYS A 13 -8.30 2.55 13.67
N ALA A 14 -7.43 1.78 13.01
CA ALA A 14 -6.99 0.46 13.49
C ALA A 14 -5.98 0.51 14.64
N ARG A 15 -5.20 1.61 14.75
CA ARG A 15 -4.13 1.82 15.74
C ARG A 15 -3.22 0.60 15.97
N PRO A 16 -2.55 0.07 14.94
CA PRO A 16 -1.64 -1.05 15.11
C PRO A 16 -0.47 -0.70 16.06
N PRO A 17 0.10 -1.68 16.77
CA PRO A 17 1.19 -1.44 17.73
C PRO A 17 2.50 -1.00 17.06
N MET A 18 2.70 -1.34 15.79
CA MET A 18 3.88 -0.98 15.00
C MET A 18 3.53 -0.94 13.51
N VAL A 19 4.03 0.07 12.79
CA VAL A 19 3.92 0.18 11.33
C VAL A 19 5.31 0.33 10.72
N PHE A 20 5.67 -0.56 9.79
CA PHE A 20 6.88 -0.39 8.99
C PHE A 20 6.50 0.20 7.63
N VAL A 21 7.15 1.28 7.23
CA VAL A 21 6.86 1.97 5.97
C VAL A 21 8.11 1.99 5.10
N LEU A 22 8.03 1.32 3.95
CA LEU A 22 9.08 1.37 2.95
C LEU A 22 9.27 2.80 2.43
N GLU A 23 10.52 3.23 2.26
CA GLU A 23 10.90 4.61 1.92
C GLU A 23 10.31 5.11 0.60
N SER A 24 10.02 4.23 -0.37
CA SER A 24 9.40 4.59 -1.66
C SER A 24 10.36 5.30 -2.63
N HIS A 25 11.55 4.76 -2.85
CA HIS A 25 12.47 5.26 -3.86
C HIS A 25 11.88 5.13 -5.27
N PRO A 26 12.17 6.07 -6.19
CA PRO A 26 13.09 7.21 -6.03
C PRO A 26 12.46 8.46 -5.35
N GLY A 27 11.17 8.47 -5.05
CA GLY A 27 10.45 9.66 -4.57
C GLY A 27 10.54 9.91 -3.06
N GLY A 28 10.82 8.88 -2.26
CA GLY A 28 11.00 9.00 -0.81
C GLY A 28 9.71 9.27 -0.03
N GLU A 29 8.53 9.10 -0.65
CA GLU A 29 7.26 9.53 -0.07
C GLU A 29 6.88 8.76 1.20
N GLY A 30 7.40 7.55 1.40
CA GLY A 30 7.14 6.75 2.60
C GLY A 30 7.53 7.46 3.89
N LYS A 31 8.56 8.31 3.86
CA LYS A 31 8.99 9.12 5.02
C LYS A 31 7.91 10.10 5.47
N MET A 32 7.15 10.68 4.54
CA MET A 32 6.04 11.58 4.86
C MET A 32 4.88 10.85 5.56
N LEU A 33 4.62 9.60 5.18
CA LEU A 33 3.61 8.78 5.87
C LEU A 33 4.06 8.45 7.29
N VAL A 34 5.34 8.10 7.49
CA VAL A 34 5.90 7.89 8.84
C VAL A 34 5.73 9.12 9.72
N GLU A 35 6.07 10.31 9.21
CA GLU A 35 5.88 11.56 9.94
C GLU A 35 4.40 11.80 10.30
N SER A 36 3.50 11.56 9.35
CA SER A 36 2.05 11.69 9.56
C SER A 36 1.53 10.73 10.65
N LEU A 37 2.00 9.49 10.65
CA LEU A 37 1.64 8.48 11.66
C LEU A 37 2.18 8.83 13.04
N ARG A 38 3.42 9.33 13.12
CA ARG A 38 4.03 9.77 14.37
C ARG A 38 3.30 10.97 14.97
N LYS A 39 2.82 11.92 14.15
CA LYS A 39 2.01 13.07 14.60
C LYS A 39 0.69 12.64 15.29
N ILE A 40 0.14 11.48 14.93
CA ILE A 40 -1.06 10.93 15.57
C ILE A 40 -0.73 9.89 16.68
N HIS A 41 0.51 9.88 17.15
CA HIS A 41 1.03 9.03 18.23
C HIS A 41 0.97 7.52 17.91
N LEU A 42 1.18 7.15 16.65
CA LEU A 42 1.42 5.76 16.26
C LEU A 42 2.92 5.50 16.12
N ARG A 43 3.35 4.29 16.51
CA ARG A 43 4.73 3.84 16.30
C ARG A 43 4.91 3.45 14.84
N ALA A 44 5.74 4.21 14.13
CA ALA A 44 6.04 3.97 12.73
C ALA A 44 7.55 4.10 12.49
N GLU A 45 8.12 3.19 11.70
CA GLU A 45 9.53 3.19 11.32
C GLU A 45 9.70 3.21 9.80
N PRO A 46 10.55 4.11 9.26
CA PRO A 46 10.94 4.06 7.86
C PRO A 46 11.88 2.87 7.64
N VAL A 47 11.77 2.22 6.49
CA VAL A 47 12.57 1.04 6.12
C VAL A 47 13.05 1.21 4.69
N GLU A 48 14.34 1.01 4.45
CA GLU A 48 14.89 0.97 3.09
C GLU A 48 14.18 -0.10 2.24
N ASP A 49 13.85 0.22 1.00
CA ASP A 49 13.05 -0.66 0.14
C ASP A 49 13.72 -2.05 -0.05
N LEU A 50 15.06 -2.11 -0.09
CA LEU A 50 15.83 -3.36 -0.19
C LEU A 50 15.69 -4.28 1.03
N LEU A 51 15.28 -3.75 2.18
CA LEU A 51 15.05 -4.54 3.40
C LEU A 51 13.63 -5.10 3.50
N ALA A 52 12.78 -4.89 2.48
CA ALA A 52 11.38 -5.32 2.49
C ALA A 52 11.20 -6.80 2.85
N TYR A 53 12.00 -7.70 2.28
CA TYR A 53 11.91 -9.13 2.58
C TYR A 53 12.21 -9.45 4.06
N ARG A 54 13.19 -8.77 4.66
CA ARG A 54 13.53 -8.94 6.08
C ARG A 54 12.37 -8.50 6.96
N ILE A 55 11.78 -7.35 6.65
CA ILE A 55 10.66 -6.80 7.43
C ILE A 55 9.39 -7.62 7.26
N LEU A 56 9.10 -8.13 6.06
CA LEU A 56 7.93 -8.98 5.83
C LEU A 56 7.90 -10.23 6.73
N ARG A 57 9.06 -10.73 7.17
CA ARG A 57 9.16 -11.85 8.12
C ARG A 57 8.73 -11.48 9.55
N MET A 58 8.65 -10.19 9.87
CA MET A 58 8.37 -9.67 11.21
C MET A 58 6.96 -9.07 11.34
N VAL A 59 6.21 -8.95 10.24
CA VAL A 59 4.87 -8.36 10.23
C VAL A 59 3.81 -9.42 9.97
N ASP A 60 2.57 -9.13 10.36
CA ASP A 60 1.43 -10.03 10.17
C ASP A 60 0.80 -9.88 8.78
N VAL A 61 0.82 -8.66 8.24
CA VAL A 61 0.10 -8.26 7.04
C VAL A 61 0.83 -7.15 6.29
N CYS A 62 0.68 -7.11 4.97
CA CYS A 62 1.14 -6.02 4.12
C CYS A 62 -0.05 -5.22 3.58
N LEU A 63 0.03 -3.89 3.65
CA LEU A 63 -0.97 -2.98 3.09
C LEU A 63 -0.30 -2.02 2.12
N THR A 64 -0.99 -1.73 1.01
CA THR A 64 -0.62 -0.66 0.09
C THR A 64 -1.84 0.15 -0.34
N GLY A 65 -1.60 1.32 -0.91
CA GLY A 65 -2.62 2.08 -1.63
C GLY A 65 -2.74 1.64 -3.09
N ALA A 66 -3.57 2.36 -3.83
CA ALA A 66 -3.66 2.28 -5.28
C ALA A 66 -3.70 3.69 -5.89
N ASP A 67 -3.17 3.83 -7.10
CA ASP A 67 -3.40 4.97 -7.98
C ASP A 67 -4.61 4.72 -8.89
N TYR A 68 -4.82 3.48 -9.33
CA TYR A 68 -5.99 3.05 -10.10
C TYR A 68 -6.24 1.55 -9.93
N VAL A 69 -7.49 1.11 -10.06
CA VAL A 69 -7.88 -0.30 -10.07
C VAL A 69 -8.71 -0.58 -11.33
N ASP A 70 -8.33 -1.57 -12.13
CA ASP A 70 -9.10 -1.96 -13.31
C ASP A 70 -10.23 -2.96 -12.99
N GLU A 71 -11.09 -3.23 -13.96
CA GLU A 71 -12.22 -4.18 -13.82
C GLU A 71 -11.80 -5.63 -13.56
N SER A 72 -10.54 -5.99 -13.85
CA SER A 72 -9.97 -7.31 -13.56
C SER A 72 -9.33 -7.37 -12.17
N GLY A 73 -9.39 -6.27 -11.40
CA GLY A 73 -8.78 -6.14 -10.08
C GLY A 73 -7.28 -5.91 -10.12
N ASN A 74 -6.67 -5.66 -11.29
CA ASN A 74 -5.27 -5.26 -11.35
C ASN A 74 -5.14 -3.85 -10.80
N VAL A 75 -4.01 -3.57 -10.15
CA VAL A 75 -3.80 -2.32 -9.46
C VAL A 75 -2.61 -1.60 -10.07
N LEU A 76 -2.80 -0.37 -10.51
CA LEU A 76 -1.70 0.53 -10.80
C LEU A 76 -1.27 1.19 -9.49
N ASN A 77 -0.01 1.02 -9.10
CA ASN A 77 0.53 1.67 -7.91
C ASN A 77 2.01 2.03 -8.11
N LYS A 78 2.57 2.77 -7.16
CA LYS A 78 4.00 3.10 -7.09
C LYS A 78 4.91 1.91 -7.38
N VAL A 79 5.97 2.13 -8.18
CA VAL A 79 7.01 1.13 -8.46
C VAL A 79 7.58 0.50 -7.17
N GLY A 80 7.83 -0.80 -7.19
CA GLY A 80 8.23 -1.62 -6.05
C GLY A 80 7.06 -2.34 -5.36
N THR A 81 5.82 -2.00 -5.69
CA THR A 81 4.62 -2.65 -5.14
C THR A 81 4.46 -4.09 -5.64
N THR A 82 4.75 -4.37 -6.91
CA THR A 82 4.70 -5.73 -7.47
C THR A 82 5.73 -6.62 -6.78
N THR A 83 6.95 -6.11 -6.58
CA THR A 83 7.98 -6.80 -5.79
C THR A 83 7.48 -7.09 -4.38
N LEU A 84 6.90 -6.11 -3.70
CA LEU A 84 6.36 -6.29 -2.35
C LEU A 84 5.25 -7.34 -2.30
N ALA A 85 4.38 -7.39 -3.30
CA ALA A 85 3.29 -8.36 -3.42
C ALA A 85 3.84 -9.78 -3.65
N ILE A 86 4.84 -9.94 -4.54
CA ILE A 86 5.52 -11.23 -4.76
C ILE A 86 6.17 -11.74 -3.47
N LEU A 87 6.92 -10.88 -2.77
CA LEU A 87 7.59 -11.26 -1.52
C LEU A 87 6.57 -11.60 -0.42
N SER A 88 5.44 -10.90 -0.38
CA SER A 88 4.36 -11.20 0.57
C SER A 88 3.76 -12.58 0.29
N ARG A 89 3.50 -12.90 -0.99
CA ARG A 89 3.02 -14.23 -1.42
C ARG A 89 3.99 -15.34 -1.03
N GLU A 90 5.29 -15.15 -1.30
CA GLU A 90 6.35 -16.10 -0.94
C GLU A 90 6.38 -16.39 0.57
N LEU A 91 6.21 -15.36 1.39
CA LEU A 91 6.20 -15.47 2.84
C LEU A 91 4.81 -15.81 3.42
N ARG A 92 3.82 -16.09 2.56
CA ARG A 92 2.41 -16.34 2.93
C ARG A 92 1.84 -15.24 3.84
N LYS A 93 2.20 -13.99 3.55
CA LYS A 93 1.68 -12.80 4.21
C LYS A 93 0.51 -12.25 3.39
N PRO A 94 -0.66 -12.01 3.99
CA PRO A 94 -1.76 -11.34 3.31
C PRO A 94 -1.31 -9.98 2.76
N PHE A 95 -1.61 -9.72 1.49
CA PHE A 95 -1.29 -8.48 0.79
C PHE A 95 -2.59 -7.78 0.40
N PHE A 96 -2.92 -6.70 1.11
CA PHE A 96 -4.14 -5.95 0.87
C PHE A 96 -3.86 -4.62 0.18
N VAL A 97 -4.75 -4.27 -0.74
CA VAL A 97 -4.78 -2.95 -1.36
C VAL A 97 -5.94 -2.17 -0.77
N VAL A 98 -5.72 -0.95 -0.32
CA VAL A 98 -6.78 -0.04 0.13
C VAL A 98 -6.96 1.07 -0.91
N ALA A 99 -8.18 1.20 -1.44
CA ALA A 99 -8.47 2.15 -2.51
C ALA A 99 -9.86 2.78 -2.35
N ASP A 100 -9.93 4.10 -2.59
CA ASP A 100 -11.20 4.82 -2.66
C ASP A 100 -11.98 4.42 -3.92
N PRO A 101 -13.33 4.37 -3.89
CA PRO A 101 -14.14 3.90 -5.01
C PRO A 101 -13.95 4.65 -6.34
N PHE A 102 -13.59 5.95 -6.28
CA PHE A 102 -13.36 6.74 -7.50
C PHE A 102 -12.07 6.33 -8.26
N LYS A 103 -11.24 5.45 -7.70
CA LYS A 103 -10.03 4.93 -8.36
C LYS A 103 -10.30 3.72 -9.26
N PHE A 104 -11.53 3.22 -9.30
CA PHE A 104 -11.92 2.06 -10.11
C PHE A 104 -12.42 2.49 -11.49
N GLY A 105 -12.11 1.69 -12.52
CA GLY A 105 -12.78 1.82 -13.82
C GLY A 105 -12.15 1.00 -14.95
N SER A 106 -12.60 1.24 -16.18
CA SER A 106 -12.32 0.37 -17.33
C SER A 106 -11.03 0.68 -18.09
N LYS A 107 -10.17 1.56 -17.55
CA LYS A 107 -8.93 1.95 -18.23
C LYS A 107 -7.92 0.81 -18.23
N LYS A 108 -7.41 0.44 -19.41
CA LYS A 108 -6.28 -0.48 -19.52
C LYS A 108 -5.03 0.10 -18.84
N LEU A 109 -4.48 -0.67 -17.90
CA LEU A 109 -3.28 -0.29 -17.16
C LEU A 109 -2.00 -0.52 -17.97
N LYS A 110 -0.97 0.27 -17.66
CA LYS A 110 0.37 0.14 -18.25
C LYS A 110 1.42 0.66 -17.26
N ASP A 111 2.59 0.05 -17.30
CA ASP A 111 3.74 0.51 -16.53
C ASP A 111 4.23 1.88 -17.03
N THR A 112 4.87 2.60 -16.12
CA THR A 112 5.54 3.88 -16.33
C THR A 112 6.82 3.90 -15.49
N ASN A 113 7.57 5.01 -15.52
CA ASN A 113 8.79 5.14 -14.72
C ASN A 113 8.53 5.15 -13.20
N LEU A 114 7.34 5.56 -12.75
CA LEU A 114 7.02 5.73 -11.34
C LEU A 114 5.91 4.80 -10.84
N PHE A 115 5.18 4.16 -11.73
CA PHE A 115 4.03 3.31 -11.43
C PHE A 115 4.11 2.03 -12.25
N GLU A 116 3.67 0.93 -11.66
CA GLU A 116 3.64 -0.40 -12.27
C GLU A 116 2.28 -1.05 -12.03
N VAL A 117 1.95 -2.01 -12.89
CA VAL A 117 0.77 -2.85 -12.76
C VAL A 117 1.09 -4.01 -11.81
N VAL A 118 0.33 -4.09 -10.73
CA VAL A 118 0.29 -5.20 -9.78
C VAL A 118 -0.82 -6.15 -10.23
N PRO A 119 -0.49 -7.38 -10.66
CA PRO A 119 -1.48 -8.36 -11.06
C PRO A 119 -2.42 -8.76 -9.92
N SER A 120 -3.70 -8.92 -10.22
CA SER A 120 -4.73 -9.20 -9.21
C SER A 120 -4.52 -10.52 -8.46
N GLU A 121 -3.87 -11.51 -9.08
CA GLU A 121 -3.53 -12.79 -8.47
C GLU A 121 -2.48 -12.70 -7.34
N LEU A 122 -1.80 -11.56 -7.20
CA LEU A 122 -0.90 -11.28 -6.08
C LEU A 122 -1.61 -10.61 -4.90
N ILE A 123 -2.85 -10.14 -5.10
CA ILE A 123 -3.60 -9.36 -4.14
C ILE A 123 -4.55 -10.28 -3.38
N THR A 124 -4.47 -10.26 -2.05
CA THR A 124 -5.38 -11.05 -1.20
C THR A 124 -6.80 -10.51 -1.24
N ALA A 125 -6.95 -9.19 -1.11
CA ALA A 125 -8.21 -8.49 -1.32
C ALA A 125 -7.96 -6.99 -1.56
N ILE A 126 -8.89 -6.35 -2.26
CA ILE A 126 -8.97 -4.89 -2.36
C ILE A 126 -10.04 -4.40 -1.39
N ILE A 127 -9.63 -3.62 -0.41
CA ILE A 127 -10.49 -3.02 0.61
C ILE A 127 -10.89 -1.64 0.11
N THR A 128 -12.20 -1.41 0.01
CA THR A 128 -12.77 -0.14 -0.39
C THR A 128 -13.90 0.24 0.55
N ASP A 129 -14.10 1.54 0.75
CA ASP A 129 -15.27 2.02 1.47
C ASP A 129 -16.49 1.92 0.55
N PRO A 130 -17.53 1.14 0.90
CA PRO A 130 -18.70 0.98 0.04
C PRO A 130 -19.46 2.28 -0.24
N GLU A 131 -19.26 3.35 0.55
CA GLU A 131 -20.02 4.59 0.40
C GLU A 131 -19.38 5.65 -0.53
N GLY A 132 -18.19 5.43 -1.08
CA GLY A 132 -17.63 6.34 -2.11
C GLY A 132 -17.35 7.77 -1.64
N GLY A 133 -17.45 8.05 -0.35
CA GLY A 133 -17.28 9.38 0.22
C GLY A 133 -16.36 9.32 1.41
N THR A 134 -15.22 10.00 1.31
CA THR A 134 -14.52 10.50 2.49
C THR A 134 -15.48 11.44 3.24
N LEU A 135 -16.27 10.93 4.18
CA LEU A 135 -17.04 11.76 5.12
C LEU A 135 -17.16 11.08 6.49
N CYS A 136 -16.59 11.78 7.49
CA CYS A 136 -16.61 11.61 8.96
C CYS A 136 -15.45 10.82 9.62
#